data_AF-A0A507FBF3-F1
#
_entry.id   AF-A0A507FBF3-F1
#
_cell.length_a   1.000
_cell.length_b   1.000
_cell.length_c   1.000
_cell.angle_alpha   90.00
_cell.angle_beta   90.00
_cell.angle_gamma   90.00
#
_symmetry.space_group_name_H-M   'P 1'
#
loop_
_entity.id
_entity.type
_entity.pdbx_description
1 polymer ?
#
loop_
_entity_poly.entity_id
_entity_poly.type
_entity_poly.pdbx_seq_one_letter_code
_entity_poly.pdbx_strand_id
1 'polypeptide(L)'
;MADELGDLPNGPGDNTIAEFATYEEYLDSQITAIDLYYLEDKELARQLVELGYRGSGEPLKREEFESRKKAAENFRLSKRLATKVLASQGKDLSRSLFLQALADREEANRSGKLTSIIFIRTRNNKSQEISGYIDYAYRLKTENFEPYFSRAKVLMPRPSDMSFYNWETQTCTSNATPNFQVIADNENGLLFKNKRDRKIINVDPKEPKPGDNTTRTEIETDEHTQVVIYDHLTRRKT
;
A
#
# COMPACT_ATOMS: atom_id res chain seq x y z
N MET A 1 -12.37 -23.63 -16.11
CA MET A 1 -11.74 -24.60 -15.18
C MET A 1 -10.47 -23.91 -14.72
N ALA A 2 -10.58 -23.07 -13.69
CA ALA A 2 -10.39 -23.43 -12.28
C ALA A 2 -8.89 -23.71 -12.02
N ASP A 3 -8.15 -22.73 -11.50
CA ASP A 3 -7.92 -22.46 -10.07
C ASP A 3 -7.16 -23.61 -9.40
N GLU A 4 -5.90 -23.34 -9.02
CA GLU A 4 -5.20 -23.96 -7.88
C GLU A 4 -3.81 -23.29 -7.70
N LEU A 5 -3.80 -21.99 -7.39
CA LEU A 5 -2.71 -21.43 -6.58
C LEU A 5 -3.16 -21.59 -5.12
N GLY A 6 -2.94 -22.81 -4.63
CA GLY A 6 -3.23 -23.22 -3.27
C GLY A 6 -2.59 -22.28 -2.27
N ASP A 7 -3.45 -21.70 -1.45
CA ASP A 7 -3.19 -21.10 -0.15
C ASP A 7 -2.17 -21.95 0.62
N LEU A 8 -0.93 -21.47 0.75
CA LEU A 8 0.03 -22.08 1.66
C LEU A 8 -0.52 -21.89 3.08
N PRO A 9 -0.68 -22.96 3.87
CA PRO A 9 -1.25 -22.83 5.19
C PRO A 9 -0.38 -21.89 6.01
N ASN A 10 -1.00 -20.82 6.53
CA ASN A 10 -0.49 -20.05 7.66
C ASN A 10 -0.28 -21.02 8.82
N GLY A 11 0.92 -21.59 8.90
CA GLY A 11 1.36 -22.35 10.05
C GLY A 11 1.38 -21.43 11.27
N PRO A 12 1.12 -21.95 12.49
CA PRO A 12 1.07 -21.16 13.72
C PRO A 12 2.44 -20.58 14.15
N GLY A 13 3.45 -20.55 13.28
CA GLY A 13 4.84 -20.17 13.59
C GLY A 13 5.32 -18.81 13.06
N ASP A 14 4.54 -18.09 12.25
CA ASP A 14 5.03 -16.83 11.66
C ASP A 14 5.10 -15.66 12.66
N ASN A 15 4.41 -15.76 13.80
CA ASN A 15 4.41 -14.71 14.84
C ASN A 15 5.41 -14.95 15.99
N THR A 16 5.98 -16.15 16.12
CA THR A 16 6.83 -16.53 17.28
C THR A 16 8.31 -16.21 17.05
N ILE A 17 8.79 -16.19 15.81
CA ILE A 17 10.22 -15.95 15.48
C ILE A 17 10.70 -14.57 15.95
N ALA A 18 9.81 -13.56 15.89
CA ALA A 18 10.13 -12.19 16.28
C ALA A 18 10.33 -12.01 17.80
N GLU A 19 9.99 -13.02 18.60
CA GLU A 19 10.11 -13.01 20.08
C GLU A 19 11.50 -13.46 20.55
N PHE A 20 12.26 -14.18 19.72
CA PHE A 20 13.57 -14.72 20.08
C PHE A 20 14.71 -13.78 19.68
N ALA A 21 15.66 -13.53 20.60
CA ALA A 21 16.82 -12.65 20.39
C ALA A 21 17.93 -13.32 19.57
N THR A 22 18.04 -14.65 19.60
CA THR A 22 19.02 -15.41 18.83
C THR A 22 18.39 -16.69 18.26
N TYR A 23 19.10 -17.32 17.32
CA TYR A 23 18.69 -18.62 16.79
C TYR A 23 18.79 -19.72 17.86
N GLU A 24 19.77 -19.59 18.76
CA GLU A 24 19.96 -20.50 19.90
C GLU A 24 18.79 -20.44 20.88
N GLU A 25 18.20 -19.25 21.11
CA GLU A 25 16.98 -19.12 21.92
C GLU A 25 15.75 -19.77 21.25
N TYR A 26 15.67 -19.69 19.92
CA TYR A 26 14.64 -20.40 19.16
C TYR A 26 14.79 -21.92 19.27
N LEU A 27 16.02 -22.45 19.19
CA LEU A 27 16.27 -23.87 19.41
C LEU A 27 15.98 -24.28 20.86
N ASP A 28 16.36 -23.45 21.83
CA ASP A 28 16.10 -23.69 23.26
C ASP A 28 14.61 -23.78 23.57
N SER A 29 13.76 -23.03 22.85
CA SER A 29 12.30 -23.09 23.01
C SER A 29 11.67 -24.44 22.61
N GLN A 30 12.41 -25.25 21.86
CA GLN A 30 11.98 -26.57 21.39
C GLN A 30 12.59 -27.73 22.20
N ILE A 31 13.51 -27.44 23.13
CA ILE A 31 14.13 -28.42 24.02
C ILE A 31 13.22 -28.62 25.24
N THR A 32 12.88 -29.87 25.55
CA THR A 32 12.08 -30.19 26.73
C THR A 32 12.94 -30.56 27.94
N ALA A 33 12.36 -30.53 29.15
CA ALA A 33 13.04 -30.98 30.36
C ALA A 33 13.48 -32.45 30.30
N ILE A 34 12.76 -33.28 29.52
CA ILE A 34 13.10 -34.69 29.29
C ILE A 34 14.38 -34.80 28.45
N ASP A 35 14.52 -33.97 27.41
CA ASP A 35 15.71 -33.97 26.56
C ASP A 35 16.96 -33.58 27.37
N LEU A 36 16.84 -32.57 28.25
CA LEU A 36 17.92 -32.18 29.16
C LEU A 36 18.25 -33.25 30.20
N TYR A 37 17.25 -33.97 30.71
CA TYR A 37 17.45 -35.04 31.69
C TYR A 37 18.22 -36.24 31.10
N TYR A 38 17.97 -36.59 29.83
CA TYR A 38 18.62 -37.74 29.18
C TYR A 38 19.92 -37.41 28.46
N LEU A 39 20.05 -36.19 27.93
CA LEU A 39 21.25 -35.79 27.19
C LEU A 39 22.31 -35.18 28.11
N GLU A 40 21.88 -34.54 29.21
CA GLU A 40 22.72 -33.77 30.17
C GLU A 40 23.58 -32.67 29.53
N ASP A 41 23.51 -32.50 28.21
CA ASP A 41 24.25 -31.57 27.38
C ASP A 41 23.27 -30.78 26.51
N LYS A 42 23.26 -29.46 26.72
CA LYS A 42 22.35 -28.53 26.06
C LYS A 42 22.73 -28.27 24.60
N GLU A 43 24.03 -28.28 24.28
CA GLU A 43 24.54 -28.13 22.93
C GLU A 43 24.20 -29.35 22.09
N LEU A 44 24.31 -30.55 22.66
CA LEU A 44 23.86 -31.78 22.03
C LEU A 44 22.34 -31.75 21.77
N ALA A 45 21.55 -31.28 22.74
CA ALA A 45 20.10 -31.12 22.57
C ALA A 45 19.75 -30.15 21.43
N ARG A 46 20.45 -29.01 21.30
CA ARG A 46 20.27 -28.07 20.18
C ARG A 46 20.58 -28.70 18.84
N GLN A 47 21.67 -29.47 18.73
CA GLN A 47 22.03 -30.17 17.50
C GLN A 47 20.97 -31.18 17.08
N LEU A 48 20.39 -31.92 18.03
CA LEU A 48 19.32 -32.86 17.74
C LEU A 48 18.02 -32.16 17.30
N VAL A 49 17.73 -30.99 17.88
CA VAL A 49 16.61 -30.15 17.43
C VAL A 49 16.87 -29.63 16.02
N GLU A 50 18.04 -29.06 15.74
CA GLU A 50 18.43 -28.51 14.44
C GLU A 50 18.43 -29.56 13.31
N LEU A 51 18.77 -30.80 13.63
CA LEU A 51 18.70 -31.94 12.70
C LEU A 51 17.28 -32.50 12.53
N GLY A 52 16.29 -31.98 13.25
CA GLY A 52 14.89 -32.41 13.18
C GLY A 52 14.59 -33.75 13.89
N TYR A 53 15.52 -34.25 14.71
CA TYR A 53 15.31 -35.47 15.52
C TYR A 53 14.52 -35.20 16.81
N ARG A 54 14.40 -33.93 17.22
CA ARG A 54 13.66 -33.47 18.41
C ARG A 54 12.92 -32.16 18.11
N GLY A 55 11.72 -31.98 18.67
CA GLY A 55 10.87 -30.81 18.43
C GLY A 55 9.63 -31.11 17.57
N SER A 56 8.68 -30.18 17.52
CA SER A 56 7.44 -30.31 16.76
C SER A 56 7.62 -29.77 15.33
N GLY A 57 8.17 -30.59 14.45
CA GLY A 57 8.32 -30.28 13.02
C GLY A 57 9.76 -30.04 12.58
N GLU A 58 9.95 -29.73 11.30
CA GLU A 58 11.25 -29.39 10.73
C GLU A 58 11.66 -27.98 11.21
N PRO A 59 12.78 -27.83 11.94
CA PRO A 59 13.23 -26.53 12.42
C PRO A 59 13.64 -25.65 11.24
N LEU A 60 13.44 -24.33 11.38
CA LEU A 60 14.01 -23.38 10.43
C LEU A 60 15.53 -23.49 10.45
N LYS A 61 16.16 -23.45 9.28
CA LYS A 61 17.60 -23.32 9.17
C LYS A 61 18.05 -21.96 9.70
N ARG A 62 19.28 -21.87 10.20
CA ARG A 62 19.87 -20.63 10.73
C ARG A 62 19.72 -19.47 9.74
N GLU A 63 20.02 -19.69 8.46
CA GLU A 63 19.90 -18.66 7.42
C GLU A 63 18.44 -18.20 7.22
N GLU A 64 17.49 -19.12 7.31
CA GLU A 64 16.06 -18.81 7.19
C GLU A 64 15.55 -18.03 8.40
N PHE A 65 15.98 -18.40 9.62
CA PHE A 65 15.67 -17.66 10.84
C PHE A 65 16.22 -16.25 10.79
N GLU A 66 17.50 -16.07 10.44
CA GLU A 66 18.13 -14.75 10.34
C GLU A 66 17.49 -13.89 9.25
N SER A 67 17.15 -14.48 8.10
CA SER A 67 16.45 -13.80 7.01
C SER A 67 15.08 -13.31 7.45
N ARG A 68 14.26 -14.17 8.08
CA ARG A 68 12.94 -13.82 8.60
C ARG A 68 13.03 -12.76 9.70
N LYS A 69 14.01 -12.86 10.60
CA LYS A 69 14.24 -11.88 11.66
C LYS A 69 14.66 -10.52 11.12
N LYS A 70 15.56 -10.49 10.14
CA LYS A 70 15.97 -9.26 9.46
C LYS A 70 14.82 -8.62 8.70
N ALA A 71 13.97 -9.43 8.06
CA ALA A 71 12.75 -8.94 7.39
C ALA A 71 11.76 -8.32 8.40
N ALA A 72 11.55 -8.98 9.55
CA ALA A 72 10.68 -8.47 10.61
C ALA A 72 11.21 -7.17 11.23
N GLU A 73 12.52 -7.08 11.50
CA GLU A 73 13.15 -5.85 12.01
C GLU A 73 13.10 -4.72 10.98
N ASN A 74 13.37 -4.98 9.70
CA ASN A 74 13.21 -3.99 8.63
C ASN A 74 11.76 -3.54 8.47
N PHE A 75 10.79 -4.44 8.64
CA PHE A 75 9.36 -4.11 8.65
C PHE A 75 8.98 -3.24 9.86
N ARG A 76 9.50 -3.55 11.06
CA ARG A 76 9.30 -2.72 12.26
C ARG A 76 9.96 -1.35 12.14
N LEU A 77 11.17 -1.29 11.60
CA LEU A 77 11.92 -0.06 11.39
C LEU A 77 11.23 0.83 10.34
N SER A 78 10.79 0.25 9.22
CA SER A 78 10.02 0.97 8.20
C SER A 78 8.65 1.43 8.71
N LYS A 79 7.98 0.64 9.56
CA LYS A 79 6.74 1.05 10.23
C LYS A 79 6.96 2.16 11.27
N ARG A 80 8.09 2.15 12.00
CA ARG A 80 8.51 3.24 12.92
C ARG A 80 8.89 4.51 12.16
N LEU A 81 9.60 4.41 11.05
CA LEU A 81 9.92 5.56 10.18
C LEU A 81 8.66 6.12 9.50
N ALA A 82 7.69 5.26 9.18
CA ALA A 82 6.40 5.66 8.63
C ALA A 82 5.45 6.32 9.66
N THR A 83 5.82 6.37 10.95
CA THR A 83 5.03 7.03 12.00
C THR A 83 5.73 8.29 12.51
N LYS A 84 5.56 9.42 11.81
CA LYS A 84 5.08 10.71 12.41
C LYS A 84 5.30 11.98 11.57
N VAL A 85 6.05 11.97 10.48
CA VAL A 85 6.23 13.19 9.66
C VAL A 85 5.54 13.01 8.32
N LEU A 86 4.59 13.91 8.02
CA LEU A 86 3.95 14.00 6.70
C LEU A 86 5.01 14.43 5.67
N ALA A 87 4.95 13.92 4.44
CA ALA A 87 5.90 14.31 3.39
C ALA A 87 5.75 15.80 3.00
N SER A 88 4.56 16.36 3.22
CA SER A 88 4.30 17.80 3.09
C SER A 88 4.85 18.65 4.25
N GLN A 89 5.24 18.05 5.37
CA GLN A 89 5.61 18.79 6.58
C GLN A 89 6.85 19.66 6.34
N GLY A 90 6.71 20.96 6.61
CA GLY A 90 7.81 21.93 6.47
C GLY A 90 8.18 22.28 5.02
N LYS A 91 7.35 21.89 4.04
CA LYS A 91 7.52 22.28 2.64
C LYS A 91 6.81 23.60 2.36
N ASP A 92 7.42 24.46 1.54
CA ASP A 92 6.77 25.66 1.03
C ASP A 92 5.88 25.32 -0.17
N LEU A 93 4.58 25.26 0.09
CA LEU A 93 3.55 24.95 -0.90
C LEU A 93 2.77 26.19 -1.36
N SER A 94 3.13 27.39 -0.88
CA SER A 94 2.38 28.64 -1.12
C SER A 94 2.20 28.97 -2.61
N ARG A 95 3.12 28.52 -3.46
CA ARG A 95 3.11 28.74 -4.91
C ARG A 95 2.48 27.59 -5.71
N SER A 96 1.76 26.66 -5.07
CA SER A 96 1.08 25.55 -5.75
C SER A 96 -0.18 25.17 -4.99
N LEU A 97 -1.32 25.57 -5.54
CA LEU A 97 -2.63 25.18 -5.02
C LEU A 97 -2.84 23.67 -5.10
N PHE A 98 -2.27 23.03 -6.12
CA PHE A 98 -2.35 21.59 -6.29
C PHE A 98 -1.61 20.85 -5.18
N LEU A 99 -0.34 21.18 -4.94
CA LEU A 99 0.43 20.53 -3.87
C LEU A 99 -0.15 20.86 -2.49
N GLN A 100 -0.65 22.08 -2.28
CA GLN A 100 -1.36 22.43 -1.05
C GLN A 100 -2.59 21.54 -0.85
N ALA A 101 -3.42 21.37 -1.89
CA ALA A 101 -4.59 20.50 -1.84
C ALA A 101 -4.23 19.04 -1.54
N LEU A 102 -3.11 18.53 -2.05
CA LEU A 102 -2.61 17.19 -1.72
C LEU A 102 -2.12 17.11 -0.27
N ALA A 103 -1.38 18.12 0.21
CA ALA A 103 -0.86 18.18 1.57
C ALA A 103 -2.00 18.16 2.60
N ASP A 104 -3.04 18.97 2.39
CA ASP A 104 -4.23 19.04 3.27
C ASP A 104 -4.94 17.67 3.41
N ARG A 105 -4.78 16.80 2.41
CA ARG A 105 -5.39 15.47 2.34
C ARG A 105 -4.48 14.35 2.82
N GLU A 106 -3.18 14.61 2.98
CA GLU A 106 -2.16 13.59 3.19
C GLU A 106 -2.43 12.76 4.45
N GLU A 107 -2.65 13.42 5.59
CA GLU A 107 -2.88 12.75 6.87
C GLU A 107 -4.16 11.91 6.87
N ALA A 108 -5.24 12.46 6.32
CA ALA A 108 -6.54 11.78 6.27
C ALA A 108 -6.49 10.54 5.36
N ASN A 109 -5.74 10.59 4.26
CA ASN A 109 -5.51 9.46 3.35
C ASN A 109 -4.58 8.41 3.99
N ARG A 110 -3.48 8.83 4.64
CA ARG A 110 -2.57 7.91 5.35
C ARG A 110 -3.26 7.18 6.50
N SER A 111 -4.14 7.86 7.23
CA SER A 111 -4.91 7.26 8.35
C SER A 111 -6.14 6.45 7.90
N GLY A 112 -6.52 6.52 6.62
CA GLY A 112 -7.70 5.83 6.07
C GLY A 112 -9.03 6.37 6.59
N LYS A 113 -9.07 7.64 7.02
CA LYS A 113 -10.31 8.38 7.31
C LYS A 113 -10.94 8.86 5.99
N LEU A 114 -10.10 9.26 5.06
CA LEU A 114 -10.44 9.73 3.72
C LEU A 114 -9.79 8.82 2.69
N THR A 115 -10.44 8.62 1.55
CA THR A 115 -9.80 8.10 0.34
C THR A 115 -10.06 9.09 -0.79
N SER A 116 -8.99 9.62 -1.38
CA SER A 116 -9.08 10.59 -2.46
C SER A 116 -8.69 9.97 -3.81
N ILE A 117 -9.45 10.28 -4.86
CA ILE A 117 -9.11 9.95 -6.25
C ILE A 117 -8.69 11.26 -6.93
N ILE A 118 -7.52 11.27 -7.55
CA ILE A 118 -7.00 12.45 -8.28
C ILE A 118 -7.10 12.17 -9.77
N PHE A 119 -7.88 12.99 -10.48
CA PHE A 119 -7.83 13.06 -11.93
C PHE A 119 -6.77 14.09 -12.34
N ILE A 120 -5.89 13.70 -13.26
CA ILE A 120 -4.93 14.62 -13.89
C ILE A 120 -5.06 14.45 -15.40
N ARG A 121 -5.14 15.57 -16.13
CA ARG A 121 -4.92 15.68 -17.58
C ARG A 121 -3.72 16.58 -17.82
N THR A 122 -2.74 16.11 -18.58
CA THR A 122 -1.46 16.80 -18.76
C THR A 122 -0.76 16.36 -20.06
N ARG A 123 0.39 16.95 -20.37
CA ARG A 123 1.27 16.52 -21.46
C ARG A 123 2.49 15.79 -20.89
N ASN A 124 2.81 14.64 -21.47
CA ASN A 124 4.04 13.91 -21.12
C ASN A 124 5.28 14.56 -21.76
N ASN A 125 6.47 14.01 -21.51
CA ASN A 125 7.74 14.53 -22.05
C ASN A 125 7.84 14.50 -23.59
N LYS A 126 6.96 13.75 -24.26
CA LYS A 126 6.82 13.71 -25.72
C LYS A 126 5.74 14.67 -26.22
N SER A 127 5.25 15.58 -25.37
CA SER A 127 4.14 16.51 -25.63
C SER A 127 2.80 15.85 -25.94
N GLN A 128 2.67 14.55 -25.69
CA GLN A 128 1.43 13.81 -25.91
C GLN A 128 0.50 14.05 -24.74
N GLU A 129 -0.77 14.25 -25.05
CA GLU A 129 -1.77 14.45 -24.03
C GLU A 129 -2.13 13.11 -23.37
N ILE A 130 -2.05 13.09 -22.05
CA ILE A 130 -2.37 11.94 -21.21
C ILE A 130 -3.31 12.35 -20.10
N SER A 131 -4.13 11.40 -19.66
CA SER A 131 -4.99 11.58 -18.49
C SER A 131 -5.12 10.31 -17.68
N GLY A 132 -5.47 10.43 -16.41
CA GLY A 132 -5.73 9.25 -15.59
C GLY A 132 -6.28 9.57 -14.21
N TYR A 133 -6.89 8.58 -13.60
CA TYR A 133 -7.37 8.62 -12.22
C TYR A 133 -6.39 7.87 -11.32
N ILE A 134 -5.94 8.52 -10.25
CA ILE A 134 -4.92 8.04 -9.30
C ILE A 134 -5.59 7.81 -7.95
N ASP A 135 -5.41 6.63 -7.37
CA ASP A 135 -5.73 6.38 -5.95
C ASP A 135 -4.67 7.04 -5.07
N TYR A 136 -4.99 8.18 -4.46
CA TYR A 136 -4.01 8.95 -3.69
C TYR A 136 -3.54 8.18 -2.45
N ALA A 137 -4.45 7.54 -1.73
CA ALA A 137 -4.12 6.78 -0.53
C ALA A 137 -3.23 5.56 -0.84
N TYR A 138 -3.47 4.88 -1.97
CA TYR A 138 -2.58 3.80 -2.42
C TYR A 138 -1.23 4.35 -2.87
N ARG A 139 -1.22 5.41 -3.67
CA ARG A 139 0.01 6.02 -4.18
C ARG A 139 0.92 6.51 -3.04
N LEU A 140 0.35 7.12 -1.99
CA LEU A 140 1.06 7.53 -0.77
C LEU A 140 1.72 6.37 -0.02
N LYS A 141 1.16 5.14 -0.11
CA LYS A 141 1.71 3.95 0.57
C LYS A 141 2.83 3.30 -0.24
N THR A 142 2.75 3.35 -1.57
CA THR A 142 3.67 2.64 -2.45
C THR A 142 4.82 3.51 -2.96
N GLU A 143 4.75 4.83 -2.76
CA GLU A 143 5.73 5.77 -3.31
C GLU A 143 6.08 6.88 -2.32
N ASN A 144 7.34 7.31 -2.36
CA ASN A 144 7.80 8.45 -1.58
C ASN A 144 7.26 9.76 -2.17
N PHE A 145 6.46 10.49 -1.39
CA PHE A 145 5.90 11.77 -1.81
C PHE A 145 6.77 13.00 -1.56
N GLU A 146 7.86 12.85 -0.82
CA GLU A 146 8.80 13.94 -0.54
C GLU A 146 9.26 14.68 -1.81
N PRO A 147 9.62 13.99 -2.92
CA PRO A 147 10.06 14.66 -4.14
C PRO A 147 8.96 15.46 -4.85
N TYR A 148 7.70 15.08 -4.66
CA TYR A 148 6.56 15.83 -5.22
C TYR A 148 6.34 17.12 -4.43
N PHE A 149 6.29 17.03 -3.10
CA PHE A 149 6.12 18.21 -2.25
C PHE A 149 7.33 19.15 -2.25
N SER A 150 8.53 18.65 -2.56
CA SER A 150 9.72 19.50 -2.80
C SER A 150 9.82 20.05 -4.23
N ARG A 151 8.86 19.73 -5.11
CA ARG A 151 8.85 20.10 -6.54
C ARG A 151 10.01 19.54 -7.36
N ALA A 152 10.77 18.59 -6.81
CA ALA A 152 11.81 17.88 -7.55
C ALA A 152 11.23 16.91 -8.60
N LYS A 153 9.95 16.54 -8.43
CA LYS A 153 9.22 15.64 -9.32
C LYS A 153 7.79 16.16 -9.53
N VAL A 154 7.28 16.04 -10.75
CA VAL A 154 5.88 16.36 -11.09
C VAL A 154 5.04 15.09 -11.06
N LEU A 155 3.85 15.15 -10.45
CA LEU A 155 2.94 14.01 -10.37
C LEU A 155 2.27 13.75 -11.73
N MET A 156 2.48 12.57 -12.29
CA MET A 156 1.96 12.21 -13.63
C MET A 156 1.12 10.94 -13.57
N PRO A 157 0.04 10.84 -14.36
CA PRO A 157 -0.67 9.58 -14.59
C PRO A 157 0.27 8.50 -15.14
N ARG A 158 0.08 7.25 -14.70
CA ARG A 158 0.83 6.09 -15.17
C ARG A 158 -0.11 4.97 -15.62
N PRO A 159 0.33 4.08 -16.53
CA PRO A 159 -0.45 2.91 -16.93
C PRO A 159 -0.86 1.97 -15.78
N SER A 160 -0.19 2.04 -14.63
CA SER A 160 -0.50 1.27 -13.41
C SER A 160 -1.49 1.97 -12.46
N ASP A 161 -1.95 3.18 -12.79
CA ASP A 161 -2.99 3.89 -12.04
C ASP A 161 -4.40 3.30 -12.25
N MET A 162 -5.39 3.79 -11.50
CA MET A 162 -6.77 3.29 -11.61
C MET A 162 -7.30 3.41 -13.03
N SER A 163 -6.93 4.50 -13.72
CA SER A 163 -6.97 4.51 -15.17
C SER A 163 -5.82 5.32 -15.74
N PHE A 164 -5.54 5.05 -17.01
CA PHE A 164 -4.65 5.84 -17.83
C PHE A 164 -5.18 5.86 -19.25
N TYR A 165 -5.11 7.02 -19.89
CA TYR A 165 -5.45 7.20 -21.28
C TYR A 165 -4.42 8.11 -21.95
N ASN A 166 -3.85 7.65 -23.05
CA ASN A 166 -3.06 8.48 -23.96
C ASN A 166 -3.97 8.88 -25.13
N TRP A 167 -4.21 10.19 -25.28
CA TRP A 167 -5.17 10.71 -26.26
C TRP A 167 -4.67 10.59 -27.70
N GLU A 168 -3.36 10.52 -27.90
CA GLU A 168 -2.76 10.41 -29.22
C GLU A 168 -2.69 8.96 -29.69
N THR A 169 -2.23 8.05 -28.83
CA THR A 169 -2.11 6.63 -29.16
C THR A 169 -3.38 5.82 -28.88
N GLN A 170 -4.38 6.45 -28.25
CA GLN A 170 -5.61 5.82 -27.77
C GLN A 170 -5.36 4.65 -26.80
N THR A 171 -4.17 4.58 -26.20
CA THR A 171 -3.83 3.52 -25.26
C THR A 171 -4.55 3.77 -23.94
N CYS A 172 -5.39 2.82 -23.53
CA CYS A 172 -6.15 2.86 -22.30
C CYS A 172 -5.78 1.71 -21.37
N THR A 173 -5.65 1.98 -20.08
CA THR A 173 -5.57 0.95 -19.03
C THR A 173 -6.54 1.26 -17.90
N SER A 174 -7.01 0.21 -17.23
CA SER A 174 -7.77 0.32 -16.00
C SER A 174 -7.31 -0.73 -15.01
N ASN A 175 -7.04 -0.32 -13.77
CA ASN A 175 -6.48 -1.22 -12.75
C ASN A 175 -7.23 -1.05 -11.43
N ALA A 176 -7.65 -2.15 -10.82
CA ALA A 176 -8.16 -2.10 -9.45
C ALA A 176 -7.02 -1.81 -8.47
N THR A 177 -7.32 -1.05 -7.41
CA THR A 177 -6.38 -0.79 -6.30
C THR A 177 -6.90 -1.45 -5.03
N PRO A 178 -6.14 -1.46 -3.92
CA PRO A 178 -6.66 -1.94 -2.64
C PRO A 178 -7.91 -1.19 -2.15
N ASN A 179 -8.06 0.09 -2.51
CA ASN A 179 -9.20 0.92 -2.07
C ASN A 179 -10.37 0.93 -3.06
N PHE A 180 -10.12 0.77 -4.36
CA PHE A 180 -11.15 0.93 -5.40
C PHE A 180 -11.21 -0.24 -6.38
N GLN A 181 -12.43 -0.62 -6.75
CA GLN A 181 -12.71 -1.40 -7.95
C GLN A 181 -13.08 -0.42 -9.07
N VAL A 182 -12.50 -0.63 -10.25
CA VAL A 182 -12.79 0.16 -11.46
C VAL A 182 -13.88 -0.55 -12.25
N ILE A 183 -14.91 0.20 -12.63
CA ILE A 183 -16.04 -0.29 -13.45
C ILE A 183 -16.00 0.53 -14.74
N ALA A 184 -15.37 -0.04 -15.77
CA ALA A 184 -15.17 0.62 -17.07
C ALA A 184 -16.27 0.27 -18.10
N ASP A 185 -16.94 -0.87 -17.94
CA ASP A 185 -17.96 -1.37 -18.88
C ASP A 185 -19.37 -0.91 -18.48
N ASN A 186 -19.57 0.41 -18.32
CA ASN A 186 -20.87 0.98 -17.99
C ASN A 186 -21.28 2.01 -19.05
N GLU A 187 -22.55 1.98 -19.43
CA GLU A 187 -23.15 2.90 -20.42
C GLU A 187 -23.00 4.37 -19.99
N ASN A 188 -22.98 4.62 -18.68
CA ASN A 188 -22.81 5.96 -18.10
C ASN A 188 -21.33 6.37 -17.91
N GLY A 189 -20.39 5.62 -18.49
CA GLY A 189 -18.96 5.90 -18.40
C GLY A 189 -18.28 5.31 -17.16
N LEU A 190 -17.08 5.80 -16.88
CA LEU A 190 -16.20 5.24 -15.85
C LEU A 190 -16.75 5.47 -14.44
N LEU A 191 -16.83 4.41 -13.65
CA LEU A 191 -17.20 4.48 -12.23
C LEU A 191 -16.12 3.85 -11.36
N PHE A 192 -16.04 4.32 -10.12
CA PHE A 192 -15.19 3.71 -9.09
C PHE A 192 -16.02 3.27 -7.90
N LYS A 193 -15.84 2.03 -7.48
CA LYS A 193 -16.50 1.49 -6.28
C LYS A 193 -15.50 1.42 -5.15
N ASN A 194 -15.76 2.12 -4.05
CA ASN A 194 -14.95 1.99 -2.85
C ASN A 194 -15.11 0.57 -2.29
N LYS A 195 -14.00 -0.13 -2.06
CA LYS A 195 -14.03 -1.54 -1.61
C LYS A 195 -14.46 -1.70 -0.16
N ARG A 196 -14.32 -0.66 0.67
CA ARG A 196 -14.61 -0.70 2.10
C ARG A 196 -16.10 -0.62 2.39
N ASP A 197 -16.79 0.36 1.80
CA ASP A 197 -18.22 0.60 2.06
C ASP A 197 -19.12 0.26 0.86
N ARG A 198 -18.52 -0.15 -0.27
CA ARG A 198 -19.18 -0.54 -1.52
C ARG A 198 -19.92 0.60 -2.21
N LYS A 199 -19.72 1.86 -1.80
CA LYS A 199 -20.32 3.03 -2.43
C LYS A 199 -19.67 3.33 -3.78
N ILE A 200 -20.50 3.83 -4.70
CA ILE A 200 -20.10 4.19 -6.06
C ILE A 200 -19.75 5.67 -6.11
N ILE A 201 -18.67 5.96 -6.83
CA ILE A 201 -18.19 7.29 -7.17
C ILE A 201 -18.33 7.43 -8.68
N ASN A 202 -19.18 8.36 -9.11
CA ASN A 202 -19.35 8.78 -10.49
C ASN A 202 -18.41 9.95 -10.79
N VAL A 203 -17.54 9.76 -11.78
CA VAL A 203 -16.55 10.76 -12.19
C VAL A 203 -16.93 11.50 -13.47
N ASP A 204 -18.15 11.31 -13.98
CA ASP A 204 -18.69 12.11 -15.09
C ASP A 204 -18.74 13.60 -14.67
N PRO A 205 -18.05 14.50 -15.40
CA PRO A 205 -18.12 15.95 -15.15
C PRO A 205 -19.55 16.51 -15.19
N LYS A 206 -20.45 15.89 -15.96
CA LYS A 206 -21.85 16.32 -16.10
C LYS A 206 -22.71 15.93 -14.90
N GLU A 207 -22.29 14.94 -14.12
CA GLU A 207 -22.99 14.54 -12.90
C GLU A 207 -22.73 15.59 -11.80
N PRO A 208 -23.75 16.30 -11.29
CA PRO A 208 -23.56 17.29 -10.22
C PRO A 208 -23.16 16.67 -8.89
N LYS A 209 -23.58 15.42 -8.60
CA LYS A 209 -23.24 14.73 -7.34
C LYS A 209 -22.43 13.46 -7.64
N PRO A 210 -21.12 13.45 -7.31
CA PRO A 210 -20.26 12.31 -7.63
C PRO A 210 -20.57 11.05 -6.80
N GLY A 211 -21.46 11.12 -5.82
CA GLY A 211 -21.91 9.97 -5.02
C GLY A 211 -22.08 10.31 -3.54
N ASP A 212 -22.57 9.35 -2.77
CA ASP A 212 -22.72 9.49 -1.32
C ASP A 212 -21.36 9.66 -0.65
N ASN A 213 -21.28 10.59 0.31
CA ASN A 213 -20.04 10.90 1.05
C ASN A 213 -18.86 11.31 0.18
N THR A 214 -19.12 11.70 -1.08
CA THR A 214 -18.10 12.08 -2.04
C THR A 214 -18.28 13.53 -2.45
N THR A 215 -17.19 14.30 -2.44
CA THR A 215 -17.14 15.65 -2.99
C THR A 215 -16.20 15.70 -4.18
N ARG A 216 -16.52 16.52 -5.18
CA ARG A 216 -15.67 16.80 -6.35
C ARG A 216 -15.17 18.23 -6.27
N THR A 217 -13.86 18.41 -6.34
CA THR A 217 -13.20 19.72 -6.31
C THR A 217 -12.27 19.84 -7.49
N GLU A 218 -12.50 20.82 -8.36
CA GLU A 218 -11.56 21.19 -9.42
C GLU A 218 -10.49 22.10 -8.83
N ILE A 219 -9.22 21.82 -9.15
CA ILE A 219 -8.08 22.56 -8.61
C ILE A 219 -7.44 23.33 -9.76
N GLU A 220 -7.47 24.66 -9.65
CA GLU A 220 -6.77 25.53 -10.58
C GLU A 220 -5.26 25.46 -10.34
N THR A 221 -4.51 25.14 -11.39
CA THR A 221 -3.05 24.98 -11.34
C THR A 221 -2.45 25.18 -12.72
N ASP A 222 -1.21 25.66 -12.77
CA ASP A 222 -0.39 25.77 -13.97
C ASP A 222 0.45 24.50 -14.26
N GLU A 223 0.53 23.58 -13.29
CA GLU A 223 1.31 22.34 -13.40
C GLU A 223 0.71 21.32 -14.39
N HIS A 224 -0.61 21.37 -14.57
CA HIS A 224 -1.39 20.41 -15.36
C HIS A 224 -2.50 21.12 -16.12
N THR A 225 -2.94 20.53 -17.23
CA THR A 225 -4.07 21.07 -18.02
C THR A 225 -5.38 21.02 -17.25
N GLN A 226 -5.58 19.98 -16.44
CA GLN A 226 -6.75 19.84 -15.59
C GLN A 226 -6.44 18.96 -14.39
N VAL A 227 -6.93 19.35 -13.22
CA VAL A 227 -6.88 18.55 -11.99
C VAL A 227 -8.24 18.56 -11.30
N VAL A 228 -8.75 17.37 -10.98
CA VAL A 228 -9.98 17.22 -10.20
C VAL A 228 -9.75 16.20 -9.10
N ILE A 229 -10.10 16.53 -7.87
CA ILE A 229 -9.98 15.63 -6.72
C ILE A 229 -11.38 15.21 -6.26
N TYR A 230 -11.57 13.90 -6.12
CA TYR A 230 -12.76 13.30 -5.54
C TYR A 230 -12.43 12.80 -4.15
N ASP A 231 -12.98 13.44 -3.13
CA ASP A 231 -12.76 13.08 -1.73
C ASP A 231 -13.91 12.23 -1.23
N HIS A 232 -13.63 10.99 -0.85
CA HIS A 232 -14.63 10.06 -0.35
C HIS A 232 -14.40 9.75 1.13
N LEU A 233 -15.33 10.17 1.99
CA LEU A 233 -15.26 9.98 3.43
C LEU A 233 -15.65 8.55 3.81
N THR A 234 -14.67 7.77 4.24
CA THR A 234 -14.91 6.40 4.69
C THR A 234 -15.32 6.39 6.17
N ARG A 235 -16.62 6.32 6.46
CA ARG A 235 -17.08 6.11 7.84
C ARG A 235 -16.70 4.69 8.29
N ARG A 236 -16.12 4.56 9.49
CA ARG A 236 -16.07 3.27 10.18
C ARG A 236 -17.52 2.82 10.40
N LYS A 237 -17.86 1.58 10.02
CA LYS A 237 -18.99 0.91 10.66
C LYS A 237 -18.65 0.87 12.15
N THR A 238 -19.52 1.49 12.93
CA THR A 238 -19.54 1.35 14.39
C THR A 238 -19.91 -0.09 14.73
#